data_AF-A0A7S1LRK0-F1
#
_entry.id   AF-A0A7S1LRK0-F1
#
_cell.length_a   1.000
_cell.length_b   1.000
_cell.length_c   1.000
_cell.angle_alpha   90.00
_cell.angle_beta   90.00
_cell.angle_gamma   90.00
#
_symmetry.space_group_name_H-M   'P 1'
#
loop_
_entity.id
_entity.type
_entity.pdbx_description
1 polymer ?
#
loop_
_entity_poly.entity_id
_entity_poly.type
_entity_poly.pdbx_seq_one_letter_code
_entity_poly.pdbx_strand_id
1 'polypeptide(L)'
;VDFSACISLRRIGDGSLRNLSSLESLVLPPNLEEIGDRVLVDCKNLLTLNFRACLWLRCIGDGSLCGLSSLQSLVFAQGLKEVGSGVLCQCSSLVTADFSACASLRRIGDSSFKYLHALQSLVLP
;
A
#
# COMPACT_ATOMS: atom_id res chain seq x y z
N VAL A 1 14.21 -3.99 -0.70
CA VAL A 1 14.54 -2.55 -0.90
C VAL A 1 14.35 -1.84 0.43
N ASP A 2 15.32 -1.04 0.85
CA ASP A 2 15.31 -0.41 2.18
C ASP A 2 15.49 1.11 2.07
N PHE A 3 14.45 1.86 2.44
CA PHE A 3 14.45 3.32 2.51
C PHE A 3 14.49 3.86 3.95
N SER A 4 14.76 3.03 4.96
CA SER A 4 14.74 3.44 6.37
C SER A 4 15.66 4.63 6.67
N ALA A 5 16.83 4.69 6.01
CA ALA A 5 17.79 5.79 6.14
C ALA A 5 17.40 7.06 5.35
N CYS A 6 16.40 7.00 4.49
CA CYS A 6 15.98 8.11 3.62
C CYS A 6 15.07 9.10 4.36
N ILE A 7 15.57 9.72 5.44
CA ILE A 7 14.78 10.60 6.32
C ILE A 7 14.28 11.88 5.65
N SER A 8 14.87 12.28 4.52
CA SER A 8 14.41 13.41 3.71
C SER A 8 13.36 13.01 2.66
N LEU A 9 13.19 11.72 2.37
CA LEU A 9 12.27 11.26 1.33
C LEU A 9 10.82 11.45 1.79
N ARG A 10 10.10 12.34 1.11
CA ARG A 10 8.68 12.63 1.36
C ARG A 10 7.73 11.89 0.42
N ARG A 11 8.19 11.54 -0.78
CA ARG A 11 7.37 10.93 -1.81
C ARG A 11 8.10 9.77 -2.47
N ILE A 12 7.40 8.66 -2.68
CA ILE A 12 7.82 7.63 -3.64
C ILE A 12 7.07 7.91 -4.94
N GLY A 13 7.81 8.29 -5.98
CA GLY A 13 7.25 8.79 -7.24
C GLY A 13 6.58 7.71 -8.09
N ASP A 14 5.76 8.17 -9.03
CA ASP A 14 4.92 7.30 -9.85
C ASP A 14 5.72 6.21 -10.55
N GLY A 15 5.25 4.97 -10.41
CA GLY A 15 5.81 3.80 -11.05
C GLY A 15 7.26 3.42 -10.69
N SER A 16 7.84 3.99 -9.64
CA SER A 16 9.27 3.84 -9.33
C SER A 16 9.70 2.42 -8.93
N LEU A 17 8.77 1.55 -8.52
CA LEU A 17 9.04 0.19 -8.05
C LEU A 17 8.19 -0.86 -8.79
N ARG A 18 7.77 -0.60 -10.03
CA ARG A 18 6.89 -1.50 -10.79
C ARG A 18 7.60 -2.75 -11.27
N ASN A 19 6.87 -3.86 -11.35
CA ASN A 19 7.30 -5.13 -11.93
C ASN A 19 8.57 -5.72 -11.29
N LEU A 20 8.88 -5.37 -10.05
CA LEU A 20 10.03 -5.92 -9.34
C LEU A 20 9.69 -7.31 -8.81
N SER A 21 9.72 -8.31 -9.69
CA SER A 21 9.38 -9.69 -9.35
C SER A 21 10.32 -10.31 -8.31
N SER A 22 11.51 -9.76 -8.07
CA SER A 22 12.41 -10.21 -7.00
C SER A 22 12.22 -9.46 -5.67
N LEU A 23 11.29 -8.51 -5.59
CA LEU A 23 11.07 -7.71 -4.39
C LEU A 23 10.26 -8.48 -3.35
N GLU A 24 10.94 -9.07 -2.37
CA GLU A 24 10.31 -9.79 -1.26
C GLU A 24 10.01 -8.90 -0.05
N SER A 25 10.76 -7.82 0.12
CA SER A 25 10.65 -6.89 1.24
C SER A 25 10.85 -5.44 0.83
N LEU A 26 10.06 -4.54 1.44
CA LEU A 26 10.16 -3.10 1.30
C LEU A 26 10.10 -2.44 2.68
N VAL A 27 11.15 -1.71 3.04
CA VAL A 27 11.18 -0.86 4.23
C VAL A 27 10.98 0.59 3.81
N LEU A 28 9.98 1.25 4.37
CA LEU A 28 9.58 2.61 4.02
C LEU A 28 10.31 3.65 4.91
N PRO A 29 10.54 4.87 4.41
CA PRO A 29 11.13 5.92 5.22
C PRO A 29 10.14 6.45 6.28
N PRO A 30 10.63 6.96 7.42
CA PRO A 30 9.78 7.40 8.53
C PRO A 30 8.96 8.67 8.20
N ASN A 31 9.48 9.51 7.31
CA ASN A 31 8.87 10.80 6.94
C ASN A 31 8.14 10.75 5.59
N LEU A 32 7.73 9.56 5.15
CA LEU A 32 6.95 9.40 3.92
C LEU A 32 5.58 10.07 4.07
N GLU A 33 5.24 10.95 3.14
CA GLU A 33 3.98 11.71 3.09
C GLU A 33 3.05 11.21 1.96
N GLU A 34 3.63 10.73 0.86
CA GLU A 34 2.88 10.33 -0.33
C GLU A 34 3.49 9.11 -1.05
N ILE A 35 2.62 8.23 -1.53
CA ILE A 35 2.95 7.20 -2.52
C ILE A 35 2.23 7.58 -3.80
N GLY A 36 2.99 7.75 -4.88
CA GLY A 36 2.46 8.12 -6.18
C GLY A 36 1.65 7.02 -6.85
N ASP A 37 1.32 7.23 -8.12
CA ASP A 37 0.52 6.29 -8.89
C ASP A 37 1.33 5.06 -9.27
N ARG A 38 0.68 3.90 -9.20
CA ARG A 38 1.20 2.64 -9.74
C ARG A 38 2.59 2.24 -9.22
N VAL A 39 2.98 2.63 -8.00
CA VAL A 39 4.36 2.46 -7.49
C VAL A 39 4.82 1.00 -7.43
N LEU A 40 4.05 0.09 -6.86
CA LEU A 40 4.39 -1.33 -6.64
C LEU A 40 3.58 -2.28 -7.52
N VAL A 41 3.12 -1.81 -8.69
CA VAL A 41 2.33 -2.67 -9.59
C VAL A 41 3.09 -3.94 -9.93
N ASP A 42 2.43 -5.08 -9.79
CA ASP A 42 2.95 -6.41 -10.15
C ASP A 42 4.26 -6.80 -9.42
N CYS A 43 4.50 -6.28 -8.21
CA CYS A 43 5.53 -6.80 -7.31
C CYS A 43 5.06 -8.10 -6.63
N LYS A 44 4.96 -9.16 -7.44
CA LYS A 44 4.26 -10.41 -7.11
C LYS A 44 4.85 -11.20 -5.94
N ASN A 45 6.10 -10.96 -5.55
CA ASN A 45 6.77 -11.69 -4.47
C ASN A 45 6.80 -10.92 -3.14
N LEU A 46 6.23 -9.71 -3.07
CA LEU A 46 6.17 -8.94 -1.82
C LEU A 46 5.18 -9.60 -0.85
N LEU A 47 5.67 -10.12 0.27
CA LEU A 47 4.87 -10.89 1.23
C LEU A 47 4.13 -10.01 2.24
N THR A 48 4.79 -8.95 2.68
CA THR A 48 4.27 -8.02 3.69
C THR A 48 4.56 -6.59 3.30
N LEU A 49 3.66 -5.68 3.68
CA LEU A 49 3.84 -4.24 3.51
C LEU A 49 3.28 -3.52 4.73
N ASN A 50 4.11 -2.67 5.33
CA ASN A 50 3.81 -2.08 6.62
C ASN A 50 3.98 -0.56 6.58
N PHE A 51 2.86 0.17 6.61
CA PHE A 51 2.80 1.62 6.70
C PHE A 51 2.69 2.14 8.13
N ARG A 52 2.70 1.28 9.15
CA ARG A 52 2.43 1.68 10.55
C ARG A 52 3.36 2.78 11.06
N ALA A 53 4.62 2.77 10.63
CA ALA A 53 5.62 3.78 11.00
C ALA A 53 5.53 5.08 10.17
N CYS A 54 4.80 5.08 9.06
CA CYS A 54 4.64 6.22 8.17
C CYS A 54 3.52 7.14 8.67
N LEU A 55 3.71 7.74 9.86
CA LEU A 55 2.71 8.59 10.52
C LEU A 55 2.29 9.81 9.69
N TRP A 56 3.13 10.22 8.74
CA TRP A 56 2.93 11.35 7.85
C TRP A 56 2.26 10.98 6.53
N LEU A 57 2.10 9.70 6.21
CA LEU A 57 1.50 9.24 4.96
C LEU A 57 0.04 9.69 4.89
N ARG A 58 -0.30 10.49 3.89
CA ARG A 58 -1.66 11.03 3.67
C ARG A 58 -2.37 10.39 2.50
N CYS A 59 -1.63 10.08 1.44
CA CYS A 59 -2.21 9.65 0.18
C CYS A 59 -1.45 8.46 -0.40
N ILE A 60 -2.22 7.52 -0.95
CA ILE A 60 -1.73 6.40 -1.74
C ILE A 60 -2.39 6.50 -3.13
N GLY A 61 -1.58 6.74 -4.16
CA GLY A 61 -2.01 6.97 -5.54
C GLY A 61 -2.63 5.75 -6.22
N ASP A 62 -3.19 5.97 -7.39
CA ASP A 62 -4.02 5.02 -8.13
C ASP A 62 -3.22 3.77 -8.52
N GLY A 63 -3.80 2.60 -8.24
CA GLY A 63 -3.23 1.29 -8.55
C GLY A 63 -1.85 1.03 -7.93
N SER A 64 -1.44 1.83 -6.95
CA SER A 64 -0.06 1.80 -6.43
C SER A 64 0.34 0.50 -5.75
N LEU A 65 -0.62 -0.30 -5.26
CA LEU A 65 -0.40 -1.62 -4.68
C LEU A 65 -1.08 -2.73 -5.50
N CYS A 66 -1.40 -2.48 -6.78
CA CYS A 66 -2.14 -3.41 -7.63
C CYS A 66 -1.28 -4.63 -8.01
N GLY A 67 -1.84 -5.83 -7.97
CA GLY A 67 -1.17 -7.05 -8.42
C GLY A 67 -0.09 -7.58 -7.46
N LEU A 68 -0.13 -7.19 -6.18
CA LEU A 68 0.70 -7.79 -5.13
C LEU A 68 0.17 -9.18 -4.76
N SER A 69 0.30 -10.14 -5.68
CA SER A 69 -0.37 -11.43 -5.62
C SER A 69 0.04 -12.31 -4.44
N SER A 70 1.21 -12.10 -3.85
CA SER A 70 1.68 -12.83 -2.65
C SER A 70 1.54 -12.04 -1.35
N LEU A 71 0.98 -10.83 -1.38
CA LEU A 71 0.84 -10.00 -0.19
C LEU A 71 -0.19 -10.65 0.75
N GLN A 72 0.27 -11.10 1.91
CA GLN A 72 -0.58 -11.74 2.92
C GLN A 72 -1.02 -10.76 4.01
N SER A 73 -0.18 -9.76 4.29
CA SER A 73 -0.40 -8.79 5.36
C SER A 73 -0.11 -7.38 4.89
N LEU A 74 -1.09 -6.50 5.13
CA LEU A 74 -1.01 -5.07 4.87
C LEU A 74 -1.46 -4.30 6.10
N VAL A 75 -0.60 -3.42 6.60
CA VAL A 75 -0.90 -2.57 7.75
C VAL A 75 -0.86 -1.11 7.31
N PHE A 76 -1.94 -0.37 7.55
CA PHE A 76 -2.06 1.03 7.19
C PHE A 76 -1.57 1.99 8.29
N ALA A 77 -1.23 3.21 7.88
CA ALA A 77 -0.88 4.31 8.77
C ALA A 77 -2.12 5.01 9.31
N GLN A 78 -2.09 5.46 10.57
CA GLN A 78 -3.20 6.21 11.18
C GLN A 78 -3.51 7.53 10.46
N GLY A 79 -2.49 8.13 9.85
CA GLY A 79 -2.58 9.43 9.19
C GLY A 79 -3.15 9.42 7.78
N LEU A 80 -3.53 8.24 7.25
CA LEU A 80 -4.00 8.09 5.88
C LEU A 80 -5.35 8.79 5.68
N LYS A 81 -5.45 9.60 4.63
CA LYS A 81 -6.65 10.40 4.28
C LYS A 81 -7.30 9.93 3.00
N GLU A 82 -6.51 9.48 2.03
CA GLU A 82 -6.99 9.11 0.71
C GLU A 82 -6.29 7.86 0.18
N VAL A 83 -7.09 6.93 -0.34
CA VAL A 83 -6.66 5.77 -1.11
C VAL A 83 -7.21 5.93 -2.52
N GLY A 84 -6.33 5.91 -3.51
CA GLY A 84 -6.68 6.03 -4.93
C GLY A 84 -7.50 4.86 -5.45
N SER A 85 -7.85 4.92 -6.74
CA SER A 85 -8.61 3.86 -7.41
C SER A 85 -7.75 2.62 -7.61
N GLY A 86 -8.34 1.43 -7.40
CA GLY A 86 -7.70 0.16 -7.70
C GLY A 86 -6.45 -0.15 -6.85
N VAL A 87 -6.27 0.49 -5.69
CA VAL A 87 -5.02 0.36 -4.92
C VAL A 87 -4.69 -1.08 -4.56
N LEU A 88 -5.64 -1.88 -4.05
CA LEU A 88 -5.41 -3.30 -3.74
C LEU A 88 -5.98 -4.25 -4.81
N CYS A 89 -6.23 -3.74 -6.02
CA CYS A 89 -6.76 -4.58 -7.10
C CYS A 89 -5.81 -5.76 -7.36
N GLN A 90 -6.33 -6.98 -7.48
CA GLN A 90 -5.56 -8.20 -7.75
C GLN A 90 -4.53 -8.59 -6.65
N CYS A 91 -4.67 -8.12 -5.41
CA CYS A 91 -3.92 -8.67 -4.27
C CYS A 91 -4.54 -10.00 -3.83
N SER A 92 -4.40 -11.04 -4.66
CA SER A 92 -5.17 -12.29 -4.55
C SER A 92 -4.93 -13.10 -3.28
N SER A 93 -3.77 -12.93 -2.62
CA SER A 93 -3.43 -13.63 -1.36
C SER A 93 -3.72 -12.81 -0.10
N LEU A 94 -4.26 -11.59 -0.23
CA LEU A 94 -4.53 -10.73 0.93
C LEU A 94 -5.72 -11.29 1.71
N VAL A 95 -5.47 -11.74 2.94
CA VAL A 95 -6.49 -12.36 3.80
C VAL A 95 -7.28 -11.32 4.59
N THR A 96 -6.60 -10.25 5.03
CA THR A 96 -7.20 -9.18 5.83
C THR A 96 -6.81 -7.81 5.28
N ALA A 97 -7.78 -6.90 5.28
CA ALA A 97 -7.57 -5.48 5.04
C ALA A 97 -8.20 -4.68 6.19
N ASP A 98 -7.36 -4.08 7.04
CA ASP A 98 -7.80 -3.39 8.26
C ASP A 98 -7.47 -1.89 8.19
N PHE A 99 -8.50 -1.08 8.03
CA PHE A 99 -8.44 0.37 8.03
C PHE A 99 -8.93 1.00 9.35
N SER A 100 -9.19 0.22 10.40
CA SER A 100 -9.69 0.73 11.70
C SER A 100 -8.80 1.82 12.31
N ALA A 101 -7.49 1.75 12.07
CA ALA A 101 -6.53 2.77 12.51
C ALA A 101 -6.62 4.08 11.72
N CYS A 102 -7.24 4.09 10.54
CA CYS A 102 -7.25 5.21 9.59
C CYS A 102 -8.44 6.17 9.85
N ALA A 103 -8.57 6.70 11.07
CA ALA A 103 -9.72 7.52 11.47
C ALA A 103 -9.91 8.81 10.64
N SER A 104 -8.87 9.24 9.90
CA SER A 104 -8.92 10.41 9.00
C SER A 104 -9.18 10.06 7.54
N LEU A 105 -9.41 8.80 7.21
CA LEU A 105 -9.65 8.33 5.84
C LEU A 105 -11.01 8.82 5.34
N ARG A 106 -11.00 9.58 4.24
CA ARG A 106 -12.19 10.21 3.65
C ARG A 106 -12.57 9.63 2.30
N ARG A 107 -11.64 8.99 1.61
CA ARG A 107 -11.85 8.43 0.27
C ARG A 107 -11.10 7.12 0.09
N ILE A 108 -11.79 6.14 -0.46
CA ILE A 108 -11.23 4.94 -1.07
C ILE A 108 -11.75 4.92 -2.50
N GLY A 109 -10.83 4.94 -3.47
CA GLY A 109 -11.18 4.97 -4.88
C GLY A 109 -11.78 3.67 -5.37
N ASP A 110 -12.50 3.76 -6.49
CA ASP A 110 -13.22 2.65 -7.09
C ASP A 110 -12.32 1.45 -7.37
N SER A 111 -12.91 0.25 -7.33
CA SER A 111 -12.20 -1.01 -7.60
C SER A 111 -11.01 -1.33 -6.68
N SER A 112 -10.79 -0.59 -5.59
CA SER A 112 -9.68 -0.84 -4.66
C SER A 112 -9.66 -2.25 -4.09
N PHE A 113 -10.83 -2.90 -3.98
CA PHE A 113 -10.97 -4.26 -3.44
C PHE A 113 -11.31 -5.31 -4.51
N LYS A 114 -11.08 -5.01 -5.79
CA LYS A 114 -11.41 -5.92 -6.90
C LYS A 114 -10.43 -7.09 -6.95
N TYR A 115 -10.94 -8.30 -7.17
CA TYR A 115 -10.14 -9.53 -7.30
C TYR A 115 -9.30 -9.89 -6.06
N LEU A 116 -9.77 -9.53 -4.86
CA LEU A 116 -9.21 -9.99 -3.59
C LEU A 116 -9.72 -11.40 -3.24
N HIS A 117 -9.27 -12.41 -3.99
CA HIS A 117 -9.82 -13.77 -3.94
C HIS A 117 -9.70 -14.48 -2.58
N ALA A 118 -8.68 -14.15 -1.78
CA ALA A 118 -8.47 -14.74 -0.45
C ALA A 118 -9.01 -13.89 0.72
N LEU A 119 -9.64 -12.73 0.45
CA LEU A 119 -10.05 -11.81 1.50
C LEU A 119 -11.17 -12.41 2.35
N GLN A 120 -10.91 -12.50 3.65
CA GLN A 120 -11.85 -13.00 4.64
C GLN A 120 -12.41 -11.89 5.53
N SER A 121 -11.65 -10.80 5.72
CA SER A 121 -12.06 -9.68 6.58
C SER A 121 -11.65 -8.34 5.98
N LEU A 122 -12.62 -7.43 5.91
CA LEU A 122 -12.45 -6.03 5.57
C LEU A 122 -13.01 -5.18 6.71
N VAL A 123 -12.15 -4.37 7.33
CA VAL A 123 -12.55 -3.42 8.37
C VAL A 123 -12.32 -2.02 7.83
N LEU A 124 -13.38 -1.20 7.81
CA LEU A 124 -13.32 0.21 7.46
C LEU A 124 -13.23 1.06 8.75
N PRO A 125 -12.78 2.34 8.66
CA PRO A 125 -12.72 3.24 9.82
C PRO A 125 -14.07 3.47 10.51
#